data_AF-A0A814CJA3-F1
#
_entry.id   AF-A0A814CJA3-F1
#
_cell.length_a   1.000
_cell.length_b   1.000
_cell.length_c   1.000
_cell.angle_alpha   90.00
_cell.angle_beta   90.00
_cell.angle_gamma   90.00
#
_symmetry.space_group_name_H-M   'P 1'
#
loop_
_entity.id
_entity.type
_entity.pdbx_description
1 polymer ?
#
loop_
_entity_poly.entity_id
_entity_poly.type
_entity_poly.pdbx_seq_one_letter_code
_entity_poly.pdbx_strand_id
1 'polypeptide(L)'
;MYEENFEKVKQDLLKAQYAPFAKWGLDKKIIAIVTDNAYNVVNAVHFWDNISIRCSVHILQSAIQDAFENQQKLEEILAKCRSKVGHYKHQFILIPMVIALKTFHFVGLNQV
;
A
#
# COMPACT_ATOMS: atom_id res chain seq x y z
N MET A 1 19.31 -15.28 -12.18
CA MET A 1 18.57 -14.19 -12.87
C MET A 1 17.42 -13.61 -12.02
N TYR A 2 16.70 -14.38 -11.19
CA TYR A 2 15.74 -13.81 -10.23
C TYR A 2 16.42 -13.19 -8.98
N GLU A 3 17.50 -13.80 -8.48
CA GLU A 3 18.18 -13.34 -7.26
C GLU A 3 18.95 -12.02 -7.44
N GLU A 4 19.60 -11.80 -8.59
CA GLU A 4 20.30 -10.53 -8.88
C GLU A 4 19.36 -9.31 -8.86
N ASN A 5 18.11 -9.51 -9.28
CA ASN A 5 17.13 -8.43 -9.31
C ASN A 5 16.61 -8.10 -7.89
N PHE A 6 16.52 -9.11 -7.02
CA PHE A 6 16.13 -8.94 -5.62
C PHE A 6 17.19 -8.19 -4.81
N GLU A 7 18.47 -8.56 -4.97
CA GLU A 7 19.56 -7.90 -4.23
C GLU A 7 19.73 -6.45 -4.67
N LYS A 8 19.51 -6.14 -5.95
CA LYS A 8 19.50 -4.77 -6.46
C LYS A 8 18.38 -3.92 -5.84
N VAL A 9 17.15 -4.42 -5.84
CA VAL A 9 15.99 -3.70 -5.25
C VAL A 9 16.22 -3.42 -3.77
N LYS A 10 16.78 -4.39 -3.06
CA LYS A 10 17.16 -4.26 -1.65
C LYS A 10 18.21 -3.17 -1.43
N GLN A 11 19.27 -3.13 -2.25
CA GLN A 11 20.28 -2.06 -2.19
C GLN A 11 19.69 -0.68 -2.50
N ASP A 12 18.77 -0.58 -3.45
CA ASP A 12 18.11 0.67 -3.81
C ASP A 12 17.20 1.17 -2.69
N LEU A 13 16.46 0.27 -2.02
CA LEU A 13 15.64 0.59 -0.84
C LEU A 13 16.50 1.09 0.32
N LEU A 14 17.63 0.42 0.61
CA LEU A 14 18.56 0.84 1.66
C LEU A 14 19.11 2.24 1.40
N LYS A 15 19.55 2.52 0.17
CA LYS A 15 20.03 3.85 -0.23
C LYS A 15 18.97 4.92 -0.07
N ALA A 16 17.76 4.67 -0.56
CA ALA A 16 16.65 5.61 -0.46
C ALA A 16 16.28 5.92 0.99
N GLN A 17 16.34 4.90 1.86
CA GLN A 17 16.02 5.04 3.27
C GLN A 17 17.12 5.77 4.04
N TYR A 18 18.41 5.57 3.70
CA TYR A 18 19.56 6.16 4.40
C TYR A 18 19.89 7.60 3.98
N ALA A 19 19.68 7.94 2.71
CA ALA A 19 20.11 9.23 2.16
C ALA A 19 19.59 10.47 2.91
N PRO A 20 18.33 10.53 3.38
CA PRO A 20 17.83 11.66 4.17
C PRO A 20 18.55 11.82 5.52
N PHE A 21 18.82 10.71 6.21
CA PHE A 21 19.47 10.74 7.53
C PHE A 21 20.94 11.15 7.44
N ALA A 22 21.66 10.67 6.42
CA ALA A 22 23.03 11.10 6.16
C ALA A 22 23.09 12.60 5.82
N LYS A 23 22.16 13.09 4.98
CA LYS A 23 22.03 14.52 4.66
C LYS A 23 21.80 15.37 5.91
N TRP A 24 21.10 14.85 6.91
CA TRP A 24 20.80 15.54 8.16
C TRP A 24 21.83 15.26 9.28
N GLY A 25 22.88 14.49 9.03
CA GLY A 25 23.88 14.12 10.05
C GLY A 25 23.28 13.33 11.22
N LEU A 26 22.26 12.51 10.94
CA LEU A 26 21.53 11.69 11.91
C LEU A 26 21.87 10.20 11.81
N ASP A 27 22.70 9.79 10.86
CA ASP A 27 23.08 8.41 10.59
C ASP A 27 23.53 7.64 11.83
N LYS A 28 24.30 8.28 12.72
CA LYS A 28 24.78 7.68 13.98
C LYS A 28 23.91 7.96 15.21
N LYS A 29 22.78 8.64 15.02
CA LYS A 29 21.87 9.08 16.09
C LYS A 29 20.55 8.31 16.10
N ILE A 30 20.36 7.38 15.16
CA ILE A 30 19.15 6.57 15.07
C ILE A 30 19.31 5.42 16.06
N ILE A 31 18.45 5.41 17.08
CA ILE A 31 18.43 4.37 18.13
C ILE A 31 17.41 3.27 17.83
N ALA A 32 16.35 3.61 17.10
CA ALA A 32 15.27 2.71 16.75
C ALA A 32 14.55 3.19 15.49
N ILE A 33 14.01 2.24 14.73
CA ILE A 33 13.22 2.49 13.53
C ILE A 33 11.87 1.81 13.72
N VAL A 34 10.80 2.59 13.59
CA VAL A 34 9.42 2.06 13.61
C VAL A 34 8.98 1.79 12.18
N THR A 35 8.58 0.56 11.87
CA THR A 35 8.16 0.13 10.53
C THR A 35 6.71 -0.33 10.52
N ASP A 36 6.03 -0.17 9.39
CA ASP A 36 4.85 -0.99 9.12
C ASP A 36 5.29 -2.45 8.88
N ASN A 37 4.36 -3.41 8.93
CA ASN A 37 4.70 -4.83 8.79
C ASN A 37 4.97 -5.22 7.32
N ALA A 38 5.29 -4.26 6.44
CA ALA A 38 5.57 -4.51 5.04
C ALA A 38 6.92 -5.23 4.89
N TYR A 39 6.91 -6.40 4.26
CA TYR A 39 8.07 -7.31 4.21
C TYR A 39 9.34 -6.66 3.65
N ASN A 40 9.20 -5.84 2.61
CA ASN A 40 10.30 -5.08 2.01
C ASN A 40 10.91 -4.06 2.98
N VAL A 41 10.08 -3.39 3.79
CA VAL A 41 10.52 -2.38 4.76
C VAL A 41 11.19 -3.03 5.97
N VAL A 42 10.58 -4.10 6.51
CA VAL A 42 11.13 -4.86 7.64
C VAL A 42 12.51 -5.43 7.27
N ASN A 43 12.63 -6.04 6.09
CA ASN A 43 13.91 -6.55 5.62
C ASN A 43 14.95 -5.44 5.44
N ALA A 44 14.59 -4.29 4.87
CA ALA A 44 15.52 -3.17 4.72
C ALA A 44 16.07 -2.72 6.09
N VAL A 45 15.21 -2.62 7.11
CA VAL A 45 15.62 -2.22 8.45
C VAL A 45 16.48 -3.27 9.16
N HIS A 46 16.33 -4.56 8.84
CA HIS A 46 17.21 -5.61 9.38
C HIS A 46 18.68 -5.48 8.96
N PHE A 47 18.98 -4.75 7.88
CA PHE A 47 20.36 -4.45 7.49
C PHE A 47 20.98 -3.28 8.26
N TRP A 48 20.21 -2.66 9.16
CA TRP A 48 20.69 -1.59 10.02
C TRP A 48 20.98 -2.15 11.41
N ASP A 49 22.07 -1.73 12.04
CA ASP A 49 22.43 -2.09 13.43
C ASP A 49 21.52 -1.41 14.49
N ASN A 50 20.26 -1.14 14.15
CA ASN A 50 19.31 -0.41 14.97
C ASN A 50 18.17 -1.30 15.45
N ILE A 51 17.49 -0.87 16.52
CA ILE A 51 16.33 -1.57 17.04
C ILE A 51 15.15 -1.40 16.08
N SER A 52 14.66 -2.50 15.50
CA SER A 52 13.44 -2.52 14.69
C SER A 52 12.21 -2.71 15.57
N ILE A 53 11.26 -1.76 15.48
CA ILE A 53 10.00 -1.79 16.22
C ILE A 53 8.86 -1.83 15.22
N ARG A 54 7.88 -2.72 15.44
CA ARG A 54 6.67 -2.76 14.62
C ARG A 54 5.70 -1.65 15.05
N CYS A 55 5.09 -1.00 14.06
CA CYS A 55 4.09 0.04 14.28
C CYS A 55 2.87 -0.53 15.02
N SER A 56 2.55 0.06 16.18
CA SER A 56 1.43 -0.35 17.03
C SER A 56 0.08 -0.25 16.31
N VAL A 57 -0.10 0.76 15.44
CA VAL A 57 -1.32 0.91 14.63
C VAL A 57 -1.48 -0.25 13.65
N HIS A 58 -0.39 -0.68 13.02
CA HIS A 58 -0.44 -1.80 12.08
C HIS A 58 -0.70 -3.12 12.80
N ILE A 59 -0.11 -3.32 13.98
CA ILE A 59 -0.40 -4.47 14.85
C ILE A 59 -1.87 -4.49 15.24
N LEU A 60 -2.41 -3.36 15.67
CA LEU A 60 -3.82 -3.25 16.06
C LEU A 60 -4.75 -3.53 14.88
N GLN A 61 -4.46 -2.96 13.72
CA GLN A 61 -5.24 -3.19 12.51
C GLN A 61 -5.21 -4.67 12.09
N SER A 62 -4.05 -5.33 12.13
CA SER A 62 -3.95 -6.76 11.86
C SER A 62 -4.73 -7.59 12.88
N ALA A 63 -4.65 -7.27 14.17
CA ALA A 63 -5.40 -7.97 15.21
C ALA A 63 -6.92 -7.82 15.05
N ILE A 64 -7.38 -6.62 14.69
CA ILE A 64 -8.78 -6.36 14.37
C ILE A 64 -9.19 -7.21 13.15
N GLN A 65 -8.42 -7.14 12.05
CA GLN A 65 -8.72 -7.88 10.83
C GLN A 65 -8.83 -9.38 11.08
N ASP A 66 -7.86 -9.95 11.82
CA ASP A 66 -7.84 -11.37 12.20
C ASP A 66 -9.07 -11.74 13.05
N ALA A 67 -9.48 -10.89 14.00
CA ALA A 67 -10.68 -11.13 14.80
C ALA A 67 -11.97 -11.15 13.96
N PHE A 68 -12.06 -10.32 12.92
CA PHE A 68 -13.20 -10.29 11.99
C PHE A 68 -13.20 -11.52 11.08
N GLU A 69 -12.05 -11.92 10.52
CA GLU A 69 -11.92 -13.04 9.59
C GLU A 69 -12.16 -14.40 10.26
N ASN A 70 -11.74 -14.55 11.52
CA ASN A 70 -11.94 -15.77 12.30
C ASN A 70 -13.38 -15.93 12.82
N GLN A 71 -14.27 -14.95 12.61
CA GLN A 71 -15.69 -15.04 12.92
C GLN A 71 -16.52 -15.13 11.65
N GLN A 72 -16.92 -16.35 11.28
CA GLN A 72 -17.67 -16.65 10.05
C GLN A 72 -18.87 -15.70 9.82
N LYS A 73 -19.68 -15.42 10.85
CA LYS A 73 -20.84 -14.53 10.72
C LYS A 73 -20.45 -13.09 10.36
N LEU A 74 -19.34 -12.59 10.90
CA LEU A 74 -18.86 -11.25 10.58
C LEU A 74 -18.26 -11.20 9.17
N GLU A 75 -17.50 -12.23 8.78
CA GLU A 75 -16.92 -12.30 7.44
C GLU A 75 -18.02 -12.38 6.35
N GLU A 76 -19.12 -13.10 6.59
CA GLU A 76 -20.28 -13.13 5.69
C GLU A 76 -20.94 -11.74 5.53
N ILE A 77 -21.05 -10.97 6.61
CA ILE A 77 -21.58 -9.60 6.58
C ILE A 77 -20.62 -8.69 5.81
N LEU A 78 -19.33 -8.76 6.10
CA LEU A 78 -18.29 -8.00 5.42
C LEU A 78 -18.27 -8.31 3.92
N ALA A 79 -18.42 -9.57 3.52
CA ALA A 79 -18.49 -9.97 2.12
C ALA A 79 -19.67 -9.30 1.39
N LYS A 80 -20.85 -9.25 2.02
CA LYS A 80 -22.04 -8.55 1.47
C LYS A 80 -21.80 -7.04 1.35
N CYS A 81 -21.19 -6.43 2.37
CA CYS A 81 -20.82 -5.00 2.33
C CYS A 81 -19.81 -4.70 1.21
N ARG A 82 -18.74 -5.50 1.11
CA ARG A 82 -17.71 -5.40 0.06
C ARG A 82 -18.33 -5.56 -1.34
N SER A 83 -19.26 -6.51 -1.52
CA SER A 83 -20.00 -6.70 -2.77
C SER A 83 -20.80 -5.46 -3.18
N LYS A 84 -21.55 -4.86 -2.25
CA LYS A 84 -22.30 -3.61 -2.49
C LYS A 84 -21.38 -2.45 -2.84
N VAL A 85 -20.33 -2.22 -2.04
CA VAL A 85 -19.35 -1.16 -2.31
C VAL A 85 -18.66 -1.37 -3.65
N GLY A 86 -18.30 -2.61 -4.00
CA GLY A 86 -17.76 -2.98 -5.30
C GLY A 86 -18.71 -2.66 -6.45
N HIS A 87 -20.01 -2.97 -6.30
CA HIS A 87 -21.03 -2.61 -7.28
C HIS A 87 -21.08 -1.09 -7.51
N TYR A 88 -21.17 -0.29 -6.43
CA TYR A 88 -21.20 1.17 -6.56
C TYR A 88 -19.90 1.73 -7.13
N LYS A 89 -18.73 1.22 -6.75
CA LYS A 89 -17.44 1.63 -7.31
C LYS A 89 -17.38 1.42 -8.82
N HIS A 90 -17.88 0.28 -9.30
CA HIS A 90 -17.92 -0.01 -10.73
C HIS A 90 -18.92 0.90 -11.46
N GLN A 91 -20.13 1.11 -10.90
CA GLN A 91 -21.10 2.04 -11.48
C GLN A 91 -20.57 3.49 -11.50
N PHE A 92 -19.94 3.96 -10.43
CA PHE A 92 -19.34 5.31 -10.38
C PHE A 92 -18.11 5.50 -11.27
N ILE A 93 -17.43 4.43 -11.70
CA ILE A 93 -16.33 4.52 -12.69
C ILE A 93 -16.88 4.41 -14.12
N LEU A 94 -17.88 3.54 -14.33
CA LEU A 94 -18.52 3.38 -15.63
C LEU A 94 -19.39 4.57 -16.03
N ILE A 95 -20.10 5.21 -15.09
CA ILE A 95 -21.00 6.34 -15.39
C ILE A 95 -20.21 7.54 -15.98
N PRO A 96 -19.09 8.00 -15.39
CA PRO A 96 -18.25 9.04 -16.00
C PRO A 96 -17.67 8.61 -17.35
N MET A 97 -17.23 7.36 -17.50
CA MET A 97 -16.64 6.85 -18.73
C MET A 97 -17.66 6.79 -19.89
N VAL A 98 -18.90 6.37 -19.62
CA VAL A 98 -19.99 6.33 -20.60
C VAL A 98 -20.47 7.74 -20.97
N ILE A 99 -20.52 8.66 -20.00
CA ILE A 99 -20.80 10.08 -20.27
C ILE A 99 -19.71 10.66 -21.17
N ALA A 100 -18.43 10.46 -20.84
CA ALA A 100 -17.29 10.94 -21.64
C ALA A 100 -17.30 10.38 -23.08
N LEU A 101 -17.62 9.10 -23.28
CA LEU A 101 -17.69 8.51 -24.63
C LEU A 101 -18.85 9.09 -25.45
N LYS A 102 -19.99 9.36 -24.81
CA LYS A 102 -21.15 10.01 -25.46
C LYS A 102 -20.88 11.47 -25.80
N THR A 103 -20.20 12.23 -24.94
CA THR A 103 -19.78 13.61 -25.27
C THR A 103 -18.72 13.63 -26.38
N PHE A 104 -17.78 12.69 -26.42
CA PHE A 104 -16.81 12.60 -27.53
C PHE A 104 -17.47 12.29 -28.87
N HIS A 105 -18.46 11.37 -28.93
CA HIS A 105 -19.22 11.13 -30.16
C HIS A 105 -20.08 12.34 -30.58
N PHE A 106 -20.66 13.08 -29.63
CA PHE A 106 -21.45 14.27 -29.91
C PHE A 106 -20.61 15.47 -30.39
N VAL A 107 -19.39 15.62 -29.89
CA VAL A 107 -18.46 16.66 -30.35
C VAL A 107 -17.84 16.30 -31.71
N GLY A 108 -17.60 15.01 -31.97
CA GLY A 108 -17.09 14.54 -33.27
C GLY A 108 -18.09 14.64 -34.44
N LEU A 109 -19.39 14.73 -34.17
CA LEU A 109 -20.44 14.93 -35.19
C LEU A 109 -20.78 16.41 -35.46
N ASN A 110 -20.23 17.35 -34.68
CA ASN A 110 -20.46 18.79 -34.84
C ASN A 110 -19.24 19.53 -35.44
N GLN A 111 -18.33 18.79 -36.11
CA GLN A 111 -17.13 19.33 -36.78
C GLN A 111 -17.17 19.10 -38.31
N VAL A 112 -18.36 18.93 -38.91
CA VAL A 112 -18.54 18.93 -40.38
C VAL A 112 -19.60 19.96 -40.75
#